data_AF-A0ABD5S4H1-F1
#
_entry.id   AF-A0ABD5S4H1-F1
#
_cell.length_a   1.000
_cell.length_b   1.000
_cell.length_c   1.000
_cell.angle_alpha   90.00
_cell.angle_beta   90.00
_cell.angle_gamma   90.00
#
_symmetry.space_group_name_H-M   'P 1'
#
loop_
_entity.id
_entity.type
_entity.pdbx_description
1 polymer ?
#
loop_
_entity_poly.entity_id
_entity_poly.type
_entity_poly.pdbx_seq_one_letter_code
_entity_poly.pdbx_strand_id
1 'polypeptide(L)' 'EAAVERELDALHRAGFYTEPTCAVAPAALREYRERGVLDADDDVVVPLTGSGLKG' A
#
# COMPACT_ATOMS: atom_id res chain seq x y z
N GLU A 1 -1.74 12.33 2.54
CA GLU A 1 -3.08 11.82 2.87
C GLU A 1 -3.78 11.24 1.65
N ALA A 2 -4.09 12.05 0.62
CA ALA A 2 -4.77 11.56 -0.59
C ALA A 2 -4.11 10.34 -1.29
N ALA A 3 -2.78 10.19 -1.23
CA ALA A 3 -2.10 9.00 -1.78
C ALA A 3 -2.40 7.73 -0.97
N VAL A 4 -2.46 7.83 0.36
CA VAL A 4 -2.75 6.72 1.26
C VAL A 4 -4.21 6.28 1.13
N GLU A 5 -5.14 7.23 1.02
CA GLU A 5 -6.56 6.93 0.80
C GLU A 5 -6.81 6.21 -0.53
N ARG A 6 -6.21 6.70 -1.62
CA ARG A 6 -6.29 6.03 -2.93
C ARG A 6 -5.77 4.60 -2.89
N GLU A 7 -4.68 4.40 -2.15
CA GLU A 7 -4.05 3.09 -2.04
C GLU A 7 -4.85 2.15 -1.14
N LEU A 8 -5.44 2.67 -0.06
CA LEU A 8 -6.37 1.92 0.78
C LEU A 8 -7.59 1.45 -0.04
N ASP A 9 -8.17 2.34 -0.84
CA ASP A 9 -9.27 2.00 -1.74
C ASP A 9 -8.86 0.94 -2.78
N ALA A 10 -7.63 1.02 -3.29
CA ALA A 10 -7.09 0.02 -4.23
C ALA A 10 -6.93 -1.35 -3.57
N LEU A 11 -6.39 -1.40 -2.35
CA LEU A 11 -6.25 -2.63 -1.55
C LEU A 11 -7.62 -3.25 -1.26
N HIS A 12 -8.62 -2.45 -0.86
CA HIS A 12 -9.98 -2.93 -0.62
C HIS A 12 -10.63 -3.48 -1.90
N ARG A 13 -10.47 -2.80 -3.05
CA ARG A 13 -10.94 -3.30 -4.35
C ARG A 13 -10.26 -4.62 -4.76
N ALA A 14 -9.02 -4.84 -4.32
CA ALA A 14 -8.29 -6.09 -4.53
C ALA A 14 -8.62 -7.18 -3.50
N GLY A 15 -9.51 -6.92 -2.53
CA GLY A 15 -9.95 -7.87 -1.50
C GLY A 15 -9.13 -7.85 -0.20
N PHE A 16 -8.16 -6.95 -0.07
CA PHE A 16 -7.36 -6.78 1.15
C PHE A 16 -8.00 -5.77 2.09
N TYR A 17 -8.94 -6.22 2.93
CA TYR A 17 -9.56 -5.38 3.94
C TYR A 17 -8.63 -5.15 5.13
N THR A 18 -7.69 -4.22 4.97
CA THR A 18 -6.67 -3.83 5.95
C THR A 18 -7.01 -2.51 6.64
N GLU A 19 -6.40 -2.23 7.79
CA GLU A 19 -6.51 -0.92 8.43
C GLU A 19 -5.81 0.19 7.61
N PRO A 20 -6.23 1.48 7.73
CA PRO A 20 -5.71 2.57 6.89
C PRO A 20 -4.19 2.76 6.93
N THR A 21 -3.56 2.53 8.08
CA THR A 21 -2.11 2.64 8.28
C THR A 21 -1.32 1.66 7.41
N CYS A 22 -1.89 0.49 7.06
CA CYS A 22 -1.24 -0.47 6.18
C CYS A 22 -1.11 0.03 4.73
N ALA A 23 -1.89 1.03 4.31
CA ALA A 23 -1.80 1.61 2.97
C ALA A 23 -0.63 2.60 2.80
N VAL A 24 0.04 2.99 3.90
CA VAL A 24 1.18 3.92 3.85
C VAL A 24 2.36 3.32 3.07
N ALA A 25 2.73 2.07 3.35
CA ALA A 25 3.88 1.44 2.71
C ALA A 25 3.65 1.17 1.20
N PRO A 26 2.50 0.65 0.75
CA PRO A 26 2.22 0.52 -0.68
C PRO A 26 2.16 1.88 -1.41
N ALA A 27 1.61 2.93 -0.76
CA ALA A 27 1.59 4.28 -1.34
C ALA A 27 3.02 4.84 -1.50
N ALA A 28 3.88 4.61 -0.51
CA ALA A 28 5.28 5.01 -0.58
C ALA A 28 6.08 4.19 -1.62
N LEU A 29 5.78 2.90 -1.80
CA LEU A 29 6.42 2.05 -2.81
C LEU A 29 6.23 2.63 -4.22
N ARG A 30 5.01 3.09 -4.54
CA ARG A 30 4.74 3.76 -5.82
C ARG A 30 5.61 5.01 -5.99
N GLU A 31 5.63 5.88 -4.99
CA GLU A 31 6.43 7.11 -5.01
C GLU A 31 7.94 6.81 -5.14
N TYR A 32 8.43 5.76 -4.48
CA TYR A 32 9.83 5.38 -4.53
C TYR A 32 10.24 4.86 -5.90
N ARG A 33 9.37 4.11 -6.59
CA ARG A 33 9.59 3.71 -7.99
C ARG A 33 9.55 4.90 -8.94
N GLU A 34 8.57 5.80 -8.80
CA GLU A 34 8.47 7.02 -9.62
C GLU A 34 9.70 7.92 -9.47
N ARG A 35 10.34 7.92 -8.28
CA ARG A 35 11.57 8.66 -7.99
C ARG A 35 12.86 7.92 -8.34
N GLY A 36 12.79 6.67 -8.80
CA GLY A 36 13.96 5.84 -9.09
C GLY A 36 14.79 5.46 -7.86
N VAL A 37 14.17 5.41 -6.67
CA VAL A 37 14.80 4.89 -5.43
C VAL A 37 14.85 3.37 -5.45
N LEU A 38 13.88 2.75 -6.10
CA LEU A 38 13.78 1.32 -6.35
C LEU A 38 13.72 1.11 -7.86
N ASP A 39 14.41 0.10 -8.37
CA ASP A 39 14.36 -0.26 -9.77
C ASP A 39 13.00 -0.92 -10.11
N ALA A 40 12.64 -0.89 -11.39
CA ALA A 40 11.33 -1.37 -11.85
C ALA A 40 11.17 -2.89 -11.69
N ASP A 41 12.29 -3.62 -11.67
CA ASP A 41 12.40 -5.07 -11.54
C ASP A 41 12.73 -5.54 -10.11
N ASP A 42 12.82 -4.61 -9.14
CA ASP A 42 12.99 -4.97 -7.73
C ASP A 42 11.76 -5.75 -7.19
N ASP A 43 12.04 -6.93 -6.65
CA ASP A 43 11.11 -7.75 -5.90
C ASP A 43 10.91 -7.17 -4.49
N VAL A 44 9.81 -6.44 -4.28
CA VAL A 44 9.49 -5.77 -3.01
C VAL A 44 8.31 -6.45 -2.31
N VAL A 45 8.51 -6.83 -1.05
CA VAL A 45 7.45 -7.36 -0.18
C VAL A 45 7.01 -6.26 0.79
N VAL A 46 5.70 -5.95 0.78
CA VAL A 46 5.09 -5.00 1.71
C VAL A 46 4.12 -5.74 2.64
N PRO A 47 4.41 -5.84 3.95
CA PRO A 47 3.51 -6.53 4.87
C PRO A 47 2.27 -5.68 5.20
N LEU A 48 1.08 -6.29 5.12
CA LEU A 48 -0.18 -5.72 5.61
C LEU A 48 -0.49 -6.32 6.98
N THR A 49 -0.27 -5.56 8.05
CA THR A 49 -0.15 -6.09 9.41
C THR A 49 -1.44 -6.04 10.23
N GLY A 50 -2.40 -5.19 9.86
CA GLY A 50 -3.64 -4.98 10.62
C GLY A 50 -4.88 -5.23 9.78
N SER A 51 -5.85 -5.95 10.34
CA SER A 51 -7.14 -6.20 9.67
C SER A 51 -8.07 -4.99 9.78
N GLY A 52 -8.69 -4.62 8.67
CA GLY A 52 -9.80 -3.66 8.61
C GLY A 52 -11.17 -4.29 8.89
N LEU A 53 -11.24 -5.62 8.97
CA LEU A 53 -12.43 -6.33 9.42
C LEU A 53 -12.57 -6.14 10.93
N LYS A 54 -13.49 -5.27 11.33
CA LYS A 54 -13.99 -5.25 12.70
C LYS A 54 -14.86 -6.49 12.89
N GLY A 55 -14.53 -7.29 13.90
CA GLY A 55 -15.44 -8.32 14.42
C GLY A 55 -16.66 -7.70 15.07
#